data_AF-A0A524MF43-F1
#
_entry.id   AF-A0A524MF43-F1
#
_cell.length_a   1.000
_cell.length_b   1.000
_cell.length_c   1.000
_cell.angle_alpha   90.00
_cell.angle_beta   90.00
_cell.angle_gamma   90.00
#
_symmetry.space_group_name_H-M   'P 1'
#
loop_
_entity.id
_entity.type
_entity.pdbx_description
1 polymer ?
#
loop_
_entity_poly.entity_id
_entity_poly.type
_entity_poly.pdbx_seq_one_letter_code
_entity_poly.pdbx_strand_id
1 'polypeptide(L)'
;MTTAAIAYSEIERARPELMEKIGLLFLVHPVAGPFWVAAGAARGKEAVRRKFIECVRWADDIKFNAPDEPTWHTARWPIVAKNAPPEAKASAAARQGKPAGQALDALTLNFAMVSNPEATPKERALALCWVMHITGDIHQPMHVSDLFSKEFPTGNAAATMSYVHDPVTDKPIPLHVLWDSNALRSSTLEDVDRYTKDLMKKYPRSSFSELKDHPIGKPDTFVEWAKESHQIAVDWAYKDVQTVADPDKDADTAKLTRNMMAFILEGISPVKEAPQLPAPDTGRNFS
;
A
#
# COMPACT_ATOMS: atom_id res chain seq x y z
N MET A 1 0.97 6.30 4.30
CA MET A 1 1.35 7.33 5.32
C MET A 1 0.25 8.36 5.58
N THR A 2 -0.27 9.07 4.56
CA THR A 2 -1.32 10.10 4.75
C THR A 2 -2.60 9.56 5.39
N THR A 3 -3.03 8.35 5.00
CA THR A 3 -4.15 7.62 5.62
C THR A 3 -3.94 7.43 7.13
N ALA A 4 -2.74 7.04 7.54
CA ALA A 4 -2.37 6.89 8.95
C ALA A 4 -2.36 8.21 9.70
N ALA A 5 -1.86 9.29 9.09
CA ALA A 5 -1.86 10.61 9.70
C ALA A 5 -3.29 11.14 9.91
N ILE A 6 -4.21 10.92 8.96
CA ILE A 6 -5.64 11.21 9.12
C ILE A 6 -6.23 10.39 10.27
N ALA A 7 -6.00 9.08 10.27
CA ALA A 7 -6.49 8.18 11.32
C ALA A 7 -5.97 8.57 12.70
N TYR A 8 -4.68 8.92 12.83
CA TYR A 8 -4.08 9.39 14.06
C TYR A 8 -4.79 10.65 14.58
N SER A 9 -4.98 11.67 13.73
CA SER A 9 -5.65 12.92 14.12
C SER A 9 -7.11 12.70 14.52
N GLU A 10 -7.81 11.79 13.85
CA GLU A 10 -9.19 11.42 14.19
C GLU A 10 -9.28 10.68 15.53
N ILE A 11 -8.40 9.71 15.78
CA ILE A 11 -8.37 8.97 17.06
C ILE A 11 -7.92 9.89 18.19
N GLU A 12 -6.90 10.71 18.01
CA GLU A 12 -6.44 11.66 19.04
C GLU A 12 -7.58 12.60 19.45
N ARG A 13 -8.37 13.10 18.48
CA ARG A 13 -9.51 13.98 18.76
C ARG A 13 -10.64 13.25 19.47
N ALA A 14 -11.00 12.05 19.01
CA ALA A 14 -12.18 11.34 19.50
C ALA A 14 -11.93 10.55 20.78
N ARG A 15 -10.73 9.97 20.91
CA ARG A 15 -10.32 8.99 21.92
C ARG A 15 -8.84 9.19 22.34
N PRO A 16 -8.49 10.37 22.89
CA PRO A 16 -7.10 10.72 23.21
C PRO A 16 -6.42 9.73 24.18
N GLU A 17 -7.20 9.04 25.02
CA GLU A 17 -6.71 8.05 25.96
C GLU A 17 -6.16 6.77 25.29
N LEU A 18 -6.49 6.54 24.01
CA LEU A 18 -5.94 5.42 23.25
C LEU A 18 -4.52 5.69 22.74
N MET A 19 -4.11 6.96 22.61
CA MET A 19 -2.80 7.31 22.03
C MET A 19 -1.64 6.78 22.84
N GLU A 20 -1.74 6.81 24.17
CA GLU A 20 -0.71 6.22 25.04
C GLU A 20 -0.64 4.70 24.87
N LYS A 21 -1.79 4.01 24.88
CA LYS A 21 -1.86 2.54 24.71
C LYS A 21 -1.28 2.09 23.38
N ILE A 22 -1.63 2.79 22.29
CA ILE A 22 -1.10 2.51 20.96
C ILE A 22 0.42 2.76 20.92
N GLY A 23 0.90 3.85 21.53
CA GLY A 23 2.32 4.12 21.67
C GLY A 23 3.09 3.01 22.38
N LEU A 24 2.50 2.44 23.44
CA LEU A 24 3.08 1.29 24.16
C LEU A 24 3.12 0.02 23.32
N LEU A 25 2.10 -0.25 22.50
CA LEU A 25 2.11 -1.40 21.59
C LEU A 25 3.30 -1.34 20.61
N PHE A 26 3.63 -0.16 20.09
CA PHE A 26 4.80 0.00 19.20
C PHE A 26 6.14 -0.25 19.90
N LEU A 27 6.22 -0.10 21.22
CA LEU A 27 7.45 -0.41 21.98
C LEU A 27 7.69 -1.91 22.10
N VAL A 28 6.62 -2.71 22.14
CA VAL A 28 6.68 -4.16 22.32
C VAL A 28 6.56 -4.92 21.00
N HIS A 29 6.50 -4.21 19.87
CA HIS A 29 6.46 -4.82 18.55
C HIS A 29 7.65 -5.78 18.35
N PRO A 30 7.45 -7.03 17.87
CA PRO A 30 8.52 -8.02 17.76
C PRO A 30 9.68 -7.58 16.85
N VAL A 31 9.38 -6.72 15.86
CA VAL A 31 10.35 -6.05 15.00
C VAL A 31 10.31 -4.54 15.27
N ALA A 32 10.90 -4.11 16.39
CA ALA A 32 10.78 -2.72 16.87
C ALA A 32 11.71 -1.72 16.14
N GLY A 33 12.74 -2.21 15.44
CA GLY A 33 13.77 -1.39 14.76
C GLY A 33 13.23 -0.21 13.95
N PRO A 34 12.31 -0.45 12.99
CA PRO A 34 11.76 0.62 12.15
C PRO A 34 11.05 1.73 12.95
N PHE A 35 10.34 1.38 14.02
CA PHE A 35 9.67 2.34 14.91
C PHE A 35 10.65 3.27 15.65
N TRP A 36 11.86 2.79 15.97
CA TRP A 36 12.90 3.62 16.57
C TRP A 36 13.47 4.61 15.57
N VAL A 37 13.72 4.16 14.34
CA VAL A 37 14.17 5.00 13.23
C VAL A 37 13.14 6.09 12.94
N ALA A 38 11.87 5.71 12.80
CA ALA A 38 10.77 6.63 12.54
C ALA A 38 10.62 7.69 13.64
N ALA A 39 10.74 7.30 14.91
CA ALA A 39 10.65 8.25 16.02
C ALA A 39 11.85 9.21 16.07
N GLY A 40 13.06 8.72 15.79
CA GLY A 40 14.30 9.49 15.88
C GLY A 40 14.45 10.20 17.25
N ALA A 41 14.72 11.50 17.22
CA ALA A 41 14.85 12.32 18.43
C ALA A 41 13.51 12.76 19.04
N ALA A 42 12.38 12.51 18.37
CA ALA A 42 11.07 12.94 18.86
C ALA A 42 10.71 12.26 20.19
N ARG A 43 9.90 12.94 21.01
CA ARG A 43 9.42 12.45 22.31
C ARG A 43 7.93 12.71 22.46
N GLY A 44 7.30 12.03 23.42
CA GLY A 44 5.88 12.20 23.72
C GLY A 44 4.98 11.95 22.51
N LYS A 45 3.99 12.81 22.31
CA LYS A 45 2.97 12.67 21.25
C LYS A 45 3.58 12.56 19.85
N GLU A 46 4.59 13.37 19.54
CA GLU A 46 5.21 13.36 18.22
C GLU A 46 5.92 12.03 17.93
N ALA A 47 6.57 11.43 18.94
CA ALA A 47 7.16 10.10 18.79
C ALA A 47 6.10 9.04 18.50
N VAL A 48 4.97 9.07 19.22
CA VAL A 48 3.85 8.14 19.00
C VAL A 48 3.27 8.33 17.62
N ARG A 49 3.08 9.57 17.17
CA ARG A 49 2.57 9.90 15.85
C ARG A 49 3.45 9.34 14.73
N ARG A 50 4.77 9.54 14.80
CA ARG A 50 5.70 9.00 13.80
C ARG A 50 5.68 7.47 13.76
N LYS A 51 5.63 6.82 14.92
CA LYS A 51 5.49 5.36 15.02
C LYS A 51 4.16 4.85 14.46
N PHE A 52 3.09 5.62 14.62
CA PHE A 52 1.78 5.30 14.05
C PHE A 52 1.80 5.35 12.51
N ILE A 53 2.47 6.35 11.94
CA ILE A 53 2.69 6.45 10.49
C ILE A 53 3.62 5.33 10.00
N GLU A 54 4.63 4.97 10.78
CA GLU A 54 5.52 3.85 10.47
C GLU A 54 4.77 2.51 10.44
N CYS A 55 3.83 2.29 11.38
CA CYS A 55 3.07 1.04 11.46
C CYS A 55 2.31 0.71 10.15
N VAL A 56 1.88 1.71 9.38
CA VAL A 56 1.24 1.47 8.08
C VAL A 56 2.20 1.20 6.94
N ARG A 57 3.50 1.45 7.11
CA ARG A 57 4.53 1.10 6.13
C ARG A 57 5.26 -0.18 6.51
N TRP A 58 5.24 -0.52 7.80
CA TRP A 58 6.03 -1.58 8.39
C TRP A 58 5.98 -2.89 7.59
N ALA A 59 4.80 -3.31 7.11
CA ALA A 59 4.67 -4.55 6.34
C ALA A 59 5.45 -4.53 5.00
N ASP A 60 5.50 -3.38 4.32
CA ASP A 60 6.34 -3.22 3.12
C ASP A 60 7.84 -3.16 3.47
N ASP A 61 8.20 -2.50 4.57
CA ASP A 61 9.59 -2.30 4.97
C ASP A 61 10.25 -3.59 5.50
N ILE A 62 9.45 -4.61 5.86
CA ILE A 62 9.94 -5.92 6.33
C ILE A 62 9.98 -7.01 5.26
N LYS A 63 9.73 -6.69 3.99
CA LYS A 63 9.86 -7.66 2.89
C LYS A 63 11.16 -8.46 3.01
N PHE A 64 11.05 -9.78 2.80
CA PHE A 64 12.12 -10.77 2.93
C PHE A 64 12.61 -11.06 4.37
N ASN A 65 11.93 -10.58 5.41
CA ASN A 65 12.18 -10.98 6.79
C ASN A 65 11.20 -12.06 7.27
N ALA A 66 11.46 -12.63 8.47
CA ALA A 66 10.65 -13.70 9.03
C ALA A 66 9.12 -13.45 9.14
N PRO A 67 8.61 -12.22 9.39
CA PRO A 67 7.17 -11.97 9.42
C PRO A 67 6.60 -11.48 8.08
N ASP A 68 7.35 -11.58 6.98
CA ASP A 68 6.87 -11.22 5.64
C ASP A 68 5.79 -12.20 5.16
N GLU A 69 4.70 -11.65 4.64
CA GLU A 69 3.56 -12.40 4.11
C GLU A 69 3.15 -11.81 2.76
N PRO A 70 3.87 -12.13 1.66
CA PRO A 70 3.69 -11.46 0.37
C PRO A 70 2.26 -11.55 -0.18
N THR A 71 1.52 -12.59 0.18
CA THR A 71 0.14 -12.78 -0.29
C THR A 71 -0.88 -11.92 0.43
N TRP A 72 -0.54 -11.31 1.57
CA TRP A 72 -1.46 -10.52 2.40
C TRP A 72 -1.67 -9.10 1.87
N HIS A 73 -0.88 -8.66 0.90
CA HIS A 73 -1.01 -7.33 0.30
C HIS A 73 -2.11 -7.22 -0.75
N THR A 74 -2.65 -8.33 -1.27
CA THR A 74 -3.58 -8.27 -2.41
C THR A 74 -4.79 -9.18 -2.29
N ALA A 75 -5.88 -8.79 -2.95
CA ALA A 75 -7.10 -9.58 -3.12
C ALA A 75 -7.69 -9.31 -4.52
N ARG A 76 -7.04 -9.85 -5.55
CA ARG A 76 -7.23 -9.45 -6.95
C ARG A 76 -8.35 -10.20 -7.65
N TRP A 77 -9.46 -9.51 -7.93
CA TRP A 77 -10.51 -10.03 -8.80
C TRP A 77 -10.20 -9.81 -10.28
N PRO A 78 -10.63 -10.72 -11.17
CA PRO A 78 -10.48 -10.54 -12.62
C PRO A 78 -11.34 -9.40 -13.18
N ILE A 79 -10.72 -8.56 -14.01
CA ILE A 79 -11.38 -7.65 -14.94
C ILE A 79 -11.15 -8.21 -16.34
N VAL A 80 -12.21 -8.70 -16.98
CA VAL A 80 -12.10 -9.37 -18.29
C VAL A 80 -12.38 -8.39 -19.42
N ALA A 81 -11.34 -8.04 -20.17
CA ALA A 81 -11.44 -7.15 -21.31
C ALA A 81 -12.25 -7.78 -22.47
N LYS A 82 -12.84 -6.94 -23.32
CA LYS A 82 -13.62 -7.39 -24.50
C LYS A 82 -12.79 -8.24 -25.46
N ASN A 83 -11.49 -7.96 -25.58
CA ASN A 83 -10.55 -8.67 -26.45
C ASN A 83 -9.91 -9.90 -25.78
N ALA A 84 -10.30 -10.26 -24.56
CA ALA A 84 -9.75 -11.42 -23.86
C ALA A 84 -10.05 -12.72 -24.65
N PRO A 85 -9.03 -13.54 -24.93
CA PRO A 85 -9.21 -14.80 -25.65
C PRO A 85 -9.90 -15.86 -24.76
N PRO A 86 -10.40 -16.96 -25.34
CA PRO A 86 -11.12 -18.00 -24.59
C PRO A 86 -10.37 -18.52 -23.36
N GLU A 87 -9.06 -18.73 -23.47
CA GLU A 87 -8.18 -19.17 -22.38
C GLU A 87 -8.11 -18.16 -21.23
N ALA A 88 -8.10 -16.86 -21.53
CA ALA A 88 -8.10 -15.80 -20.51
C ALA A 88 -9.44 -15.74 -19.77
N LYS A 89 -10.55 -15.88 -20.51
CA LYS A 89 -11.89 -15.97 -19.93
C LYS A 89 -12.02 -17.21 -19.05
N ALA A 90 -11.50 -18.35 -19.50
CA ALA A 90 -11.48 -19.59 -18.72
C ALA A 90 -10.63 -19.46 -17.45
N SER A 91 -9.45 -18.83 -17.54
CA SER A 91 -8.58 -18.57 -16.39
C SER A 91 -9.26 -17.67 -15.34
N ALA A 92 -9.91 -16.59 -15.78
CA ALA A 92 -10.69 -15.73 -14.90
C ALA A 92 -11.88 -16.48 -14.26
N ALA A 93 -12.63 -17.25 -15.04
CA ALA A 93 -13.78 -18.02 -14.55
C ALA A 93 -13.36 -19.14 -13.57
N ALA A 94 -12.18 -19.73 -13.75
CA ALA A 94 -11.64 -20.76 -12.85
C ALA A 94 -11.42 -20.24 -11.43
N ARG A 95 -11.30 -18.92 -11.23
CA ARG A 95 -11.25 -18.32 -9.88
C ARG A 95 -12.59 -18.40 -9.13
N GLN A 96 -13.70 -18.73 -9.81
CA GLN A 96 -15.03 -18.90 -9.20
C GLN A 96 -15.48 -17.70 -8.34
N GLY A 97 -15.18 -16.48 -8.80
CA GLY A 97 -15.50 -15.24 -8.09
C GLY A 97 -14.62 -14.94 -6.87
N LYS A 98 -13.61 -15.77 -6.58
CA LYS A 98 -12.64 -15.53 -5.51
C LYS A 98 -11.50 -14.64 -6.02
N PRO A 99 -10.97 -13.74 -5.18
CA PRO A 99 -9.78 -12.98 -5.52
C PRO A 99 -8.51 -13.86 -5.47
N ALA A 100 -7.46 -13.45 -6.16
CA ALA A 100 -6.11 -13.97 -5.95
C ALA A 100 -5.39 -13.16 -4.86
N GLY A 101 -4.84 -13.84 -3.86
CA GLY A 101 -4.22 -13.22 -2.68
C GLY A 101 -5.08 -13.42 -1.43
N GLN A 102 -4.54 -13.06 -0.26
CA GLN A 102 -5.08 -13.39 1.06
C GLN A 102 -5.37 -12.15 1.92
N ALA A 103 -5.35 -10.95 1.35
CA ALA A 103 -5.52 -9.70 2.11
C ALA A 103 -6.79 -9.68 2.99
N LEU A 104 -7.92 -10.16 2.47
CA LEU A 104 -9.20 -10.13 3.21
C LEU A 104 -9.21 -11.10 4.41
N ASP A 105 -8.66 -12.30 4.22
CA ASP A 105 -8.52 -13.30 5.29
C ASP A 105 -7.52 -12.82 6.34
N ALA A 106 -6.39 -12.25 5.90
CA ALA A 106 -5.37 -11.68 6.76
C ALA A 106 -5.91 -10.48 7.55
N LEU A 107 -6.68 -9.59 6.93
CA LEU A 107 -7.31 -8.46 7.62
C LEU A 107 -8.30 -8.94 8.68
N THR A 108 -9.13 -9.94 8.34
CA THR A 108 -10.07 -10.56 9.29
C THR A 108 -9.35 -11.18 10.48
N LEU A 109 -8.31 -11.98 10.22
CA LEU A 109 -7.49 -12.61 11.25
C LEU A 109 -6.83 -11.60 12.18
N ASN A 110 -6.14 -10.60 11.61
CA ASN A 110 -5.40 -9.62 12.39
C ASN A 110 -6.34 -8.66 13.14
N PHE A 111 -7.49 -8.32 12.57
CA PHE A 111 -8.51 -7.53 13.27
C PHE A 111 -9.05 -8.26 14.51
N ALA A 112 -9.31 -9.57 14.39
CA ALA A 112 -9.68 -10.41 15.52
C ALA A 112 -8.55 -10.50 16.56
N MET A 113 -7.30 -10.63 16.12
CA MET A 113 -6.12 -10.69 16.99
C MET A 113 -5.92 -9.43 17.83
N VAL A 114 -6.06 -8.23 17.23
CA VAL A 114 -5.96 -6.95 17.96
C VAL A 114 -7.00 -6.86 19.10
N SER A 115 -8.19 -7.42 18.85
CA SER A 115 -9.32 -7.39 19.78
C SER A 115 -9.32 -8.53 20.82
N ASN A 116 -8.48 -9.54 20.65
CA ASN A 116 -8.48 -10.75 21.47
C ASN A 116 -7.87 -10.47 22.87
N PRO A 117 -8.64 -10.60 23.99
CA PRO A 117 -8.14 -10.38 25.35
C PRO A 117 -6.97 -11.30 25.72
N GLU A 118 -6.92 -12.50 25.16
CA GLU A 118 -5.88 -13.51 25.44
C GLU A 118 -4.60 -13.31 24.62
N ALA A 119 -4.64 -12.48 23.57
CA ALA A 119 -3.47 -12.21 22.75
C ALA A 119 -2.44 -11.38 23.52
N THR A 120 -1.18 -11.76 23.40
CA THR A 120 -0.06 -11.04 24.02
C THR A 120 0.10 -9.64 23.42
N PRO A 121 0.72 -8.68 24.15
CA PRO A 121 0.98 -7.36 23.60
C PRO A 121 1.79 -7.38 22.30
N LYS A 122 2.68 -8.36 22.12
CA LYS A 122 3.49 -8.52 20.89
C LYS A 122 2.65 -8.94 19.69
N GLU A 123 1.75 -9.91 19.87
CA GLU A 123 0.84 -10.38 18.83
C GLU A 123 -0.12 -9.27 18.41
N ARG A 124 -0.67 -8.52 19.38
CA ARG A 124 -1.53 -7.37 19.09
C ARG A 124 -0.79 -6.25 18.38
N ALA A 125 0.47 -5.98 18.74
CA ALA A 125 1.28 -4.97 18.07
C ALA A 125 1.54 -5.35 16.61
N LEU A 126 1.92 -6.60 16.34
CA LEU A 126 2.11 -7.13 14.99
C LEU A 126 0.81 -7.07 14.17
N ALA A 127 -0.28 -7.56 14.76
CA ALA A 127 -1.58 -7.57 14.12
C ALA A 127 -2.10 -6.16 13.82
N LEU A 128 -1.83 -5.18 14.68
CA LEU A 128 -2.20 -3.79 14.44
C LEU A 128 -1.54 -3.25 13.16
N CYS A 129 -0.26 -3.53 12.93
CA CYS A 129 0.40 -3.05 11.71
C CYS A 129 -0.12 -3.75 10.47
N TRP A 130 -0.42 -5.06 10.53
CA TRP A 130 -1.12 -5.73 9.44
C TRP A 130 -2.51 -5.16 9.17
N VAL A 131 -3.32 -4.91 10.21
CA VAL A 131 -4.65 -4.29 10.05
C VAL A 131 -4.53 -2.95 9.35
N MET A 132 -3.64 -2.07 9.82
CA MET A 132 -3.54 -0.72 9.28
C MET A 132 -2.96 -0.71 7.85
N HIS A 133 -2.00 -1.59 7.57
CA HIS A 133 -1.40 -1.71 6.24
C HIS A 133 -2.40 -2.29 5.22
N ILE A 134 -2.98 -3.46 5.51
CA ILE A 134 -3.90 -4.14 4.60
C ILE A 134 -5.15 -3.29 4.36
N THR A 135 -5.63 -2.55 5.37
CA THR A 135 -6.72 -1.59 5.17
C THR A 135 -6.36 -0.55 4.11
N GLY A 136 -5.11 -0.08 4.07
CA GLY A 136 -4.64 0.79 2.99
C GLY A 136 -4.62 0.08 1.64
N ASP A 137 -4.04 -1.13 1.58
CA ASP A 137 -3.90 -1.91 0.35
C ASP A 137 -5.25 -2.23 -0.30
N ILE A 138 -6.26 -2.67 0.46
CA ILE A 138 -7.57 -2.99 -0.12
C ILE A 138 -8.33 -1.75 -0.64
N HIS A 139 -7.91 -0.54 -0.24
CA HIS A 139 -8.41 0.72 -0.79
C HIS A 139 -7.63 1.18 -2.04
N GLN A 140 -6.54 0.50 -2.41
CA GLN A 140 -5.77 0.74 -3.63
C GLN A 140 -6.34 -0.13 -4.77
N PRO A 141 -6.95 0.45 -5.83
CA PRO A 141 -7.63 -0.32 -6.88
C PRO A 141 -6.80 -1.44 -7.55
N MET A 142 -5.49 -1.27 -7.69
CA MET A 142 -4.60 -2.25 -8.31
C MET A 142 -4.28 -3.43 -7.38
N HIS A 143 -4.35 -3.27 -6.07
CA HIS A 143 -4.19 -4.38 -5.11
C HIS A 143 -5.40 -5.33 -5.10
N VAL A 144 -6.53 -4.89 -5.65
CA VAL A 144 -7.78 -5.66 -5.68
C VAL A 144 -8.22 -6.06 -7.08
N SER A 145 -7.39 -5.84 -8.11
CA SER A 145 -7.76 -6.14 -9.50
C SER A 145 -6.63 -6.77 -10.33
N ASP A 146 -7.02 -7.56 -11.33
CA ASP A 146 -6.15 -8.08 -12.39
C ASP A 146 -6.86 -7.92 -13.73
N LEU A 147 -6.21 -7.27 -14.70
CA LEU A 147 -6.74 -7.19 -16.07
C LEU A 147 -6.41 -8.46 -16.86
N PHE A 148 -7.44 -9.12 -17.37
CA PHE A 148 -7.36 -10.23 -18.31
C PHE A 148 -7.69 -9.75 -19.71
N SER A 149 -6.75 -9.89 -20.64
CA SER A 149 -6.86 -9.41 -22.02
C SER A 149 -6.14 -10.34 -22.99
N LYS A 150 -6.11 -9.98 -24.27
CA LYS A 150 -5.25 -10.66 -25.26
C LYS A 150 -3.77 -10.62 -24.89
N GLU A 151 -3.32 -9.53 -24.28
CA GLU A 151 -1.93 -9.35 -23.84
C GLU A 151 -1.66 -10.03 -22.50
N PHE A 152 -2.67 -10.10 -21.64
CA PHE A 152 -2.58 -10.65 -20.29
C PHE A 152 -3.52 -11.85 -20.10
N PRO A 153 -3.24 -13.01 -20.70
CA PRO A 153 -4.14 -14.16 -20.61
C PRO A 153 -4.27 -14.73 -19.18
N THR A 154 -3.31 -14.44 -18.30
CA THR A 154 -3.28 -14.90 -16.91
C THR A 154 -3.50 -13.78 -15.89
N GLY A 155 -3.89 -12.59 -16.34
CA GLY A 155 -3.87 -11.37 -15.54
C GLY A 155 -2.57 -10.58 -15.71
N ASN A 156 -2.61 -9.28 -15.43
CA ASN A 156 -1.49 -8.34 -15.60
C ASN A 156 -0.68 -8.09 -14.30
N ALA A 157 -0.77 -9.03 -13.35
CA ALA A 157 -0.06 -9.00 -12.07
C ALA A 157 -0.26 -7.68 -11.29
N ALA A 158 -1.51 -7.36 -10.93
CA ALA A 158 -1.86 -6.14 -10.19
C ALA A 158 -1.48 -4.87 -10.96
N ALA A 159 -1.58 -4.88 -12.29
CA ALA A 159 -1.10 -3.79 -13.16
C ALA A 159 0.42 -3.53 -13.16
N THR A 160 1.22 -4.46 -12.63
CA THR A 160 2.69 -4.38 -12.75
C THR A 160 3.13 -4.58 -14.19
N MET A 161 2.38 -5.34 -14.98
CA MET A 161 2.68 -5.59 -16.41
C MET A 161 2.03 -4.57 -17.36
N SER A 162 1.25 -3.62 -16.84
CA SER A 162 0.60 -2.59 -17.65
C SER A 162 1.36 -1.28 -17.45
N TYR A 163 2.04 -0.79 -18.49
CA TYR A 163 2.86 0.42 -18.39
C TYR A 163 2.09 1.63 -18.91
N VAL A 164 2.29 2.77 -18.27
CA VAL A 164 1.70 4.07 -18.64
C VAL A 164 2.77 5.15 -18.60
N HIS A 165 2.53 6.26 -19.30
CA HIS A 165 3.39 7.43 -19.16
C HIS A 165 3.24 8.05 -17.78
N ASP A 166 4.36 8.25 -17.12
CA ASP A 166 4.45 8.98 -15.89
C ASP A 166 4.28 10.50 -16.12
N PRO A 167 3.27 11.15 -15.54
CA PRO A 167 3.08 12.60 -15.72
C PRO A 167 4.16 13.47 -15.05
N VAL A 168 4.99 12.91 -14.17
CA VAL A 168 6.04 13.62 -13.43
C VAL A 168 7.40 13.50 -14.11
N THR A 169 7.78 12.28 -14.52
CA THR A 169 9.10 12.03 -15.12
C THR A 169 9.09 11.88 -16.63
N ASP A 170 7.90 11.82 -17.23
CA ASP A 170 7.67 11.56 -18.67
C ASP A 170 8.21 10.20 -19.15
N LYS A 171 8.47 9.26 -18.23
CA LYS A 171 8.96 7.92 -18.53
C LYS A 171 7.86 6.86 -18.34
N PRO A 172 7.91 5.73 -19.06
CA PRO A 172 7.04 4.60 -18.77
C PRO A 172 7.26 4.09 -17.33
N ILE A 173 6.16 3.91 -16.59
CA ILE A 173 6.15 3.23 -15.28
C ILE A 173 5.00 2.22 -15.25
N PRO A 174 5.08 1.17 -14.40
CA PRO A 174 3.94 0.32 -14.15
C PRO A 174 2.75 1.12 -13.63
N LEU A 175 1.55 0.82 -14.12
CA LEU A 175 0.31 1.44 -13.66
C LEU A 175 0.12 1.21 -12.16
N HIS A 176 0.53 0.04 -11.64
CA HIS A 176 0.58 -0.24 -10.21
C HIS A 176 1.33 0.86 -9.43
N VAL A 177 2.55 1.17 -9.87
CA VAL A 177 3.41 2.18 -9.24
C VAL A 177 2.78 3.56 -9.31
N LEU A 178 2.11 3.90 -10.42
CA LEU A 178 1.41 5.17 -10.54
C LEU A 178 0.28 5.31 -9.49
N TRP A 179 -0.45 4.24 -9.20
CA TRP A 179 -1.54 4.23 -8.22
C TRP A 179 -1.06 4.15 -6.77
N ASP A 180 0.02 3.41 -6.49
CA ASP A 180 0.66 3.41 -5.16
C ASP A 180 1.28 4.76 -4.83
N SER A 181 1.85 5.39 -5.85
CA SER A 181 2.45 6.71 -5.72
C SER A 181 1.34 7.73 -5.50
N ASN A 182 1.23 8.25 -4.28
CA ASN A 182 0.44 9.48 -4.04
C ASN A 182 0.82 10.54 -5.10
N ALA A 183 -0.12 11.42 -5.46
CA ALA A 183 0.05 12.44 -6.50
C ALA A 183 1.32 13.32 -6.33
N LEU A 184 1.90 13.41 -5.12
CA LEU A 184 3.16 14.11 -4.86
C LEU A 184 4.44 13.26 -4.94
N ARG A 185 4.32 11.94 -4.81
CA ARG A 185 5.48 11.03 -4.75
C ARG A 185 6.48 11.37 -3.65
N SER A 186 6.00 12.01 -2.59
CA SER A 186 6.81 12.39 -1.44
C SER A 186 6.34 11.64 -0.20
N SER A 187 7.31 11.12 0.54
CA SER A 187 7.15 10.46 1.83
C SER A 187 7.65 11.32 2.99
N THR A 188 8.02 12.58 2.75
CA THR A 188 8.44 13.49 3.83
C THR A 188 7.28 13.74 4.79
N LEU A 189 7.57 13.89 6.08
CA LEU A 189 6.53 14.13 7.08
C LEU A 189 5.86 15.48 6.85
N GLU A 190 6.60 16.48 6.37
CA GLU A 190 6.08 17.80 6.05
C GLU A 190 5.03 17.75 4.94
N ASP A 191 5.25 16.94 3.91
CA ASP A 191 4.30 16.77 2.81
C ASP A 191 3.09 15.94 3.26
N VAL A 192 3.31 14.88 4.05
CA VAL A 192 2.23 14.11 4.67
C VAL A 192 1.34 15.02 5.52
N ASP A 193 1.92 15.87 6.36
CA ASP A 193 1.21 16.81 7.23
C ASP A 193 0.35 17.80 6.43
N ARG A 194 0.93 18.38 5.38
CA ARG A 194 0.21 19.30 4.50
C ARG A 194 -0.98 18.60 3.85
N TYR A 195 -0.78 17.39 3.32
CA TYR A 195 -1.83 16.62 2.64
C TYR A 195 -2.94 16.19 3.58
N THR A 196 -2.59 15.73 4.79
CA THR A 196 -3.56 15.40 5.82
C THR A 196 -4.43 16.62 6.15
N LYS A 197 -3.83 17.79 6.34
CA LYS A 197 -4.57 19.04 6.62
C LYS A 197 -5.50 19.41 5.48
N ASP A 198 -5.02 19.38 4.24
CA ASP A 198 -5.81 19.74 3.06
C ASP A 198 -6.98 18.78 2.84
N LEU A 199 -6.76 17.47 2.96
CA LEU A 199 -7.80 16.46 2.84
C LEU A 199 -8.85 16.55 3.95
N MET A 200 -8.43 16.68 5.21
CA MET A 200 -9.38 16.81 6.33
C MET A 200 -10.16 18.12 6.30
N LYS A 201 -9.59 19.19 5.73
CA LYS A 201 -10.29 20.45 5.50
C LYS A 201 -11.31 20.33 4.36
N LYS A 202 -10.91 19.70 3.24
CA LYS A 202 -11.77 19.52 2.06
C LYS A 202 -12.89 18.52 2.31
N TYR A 203 -12.61 17.47 3.07
CA TYR A 203 -13.49 16.36 3.37
C TYR A 203 -13.54 16.12 4.89
N PRO A 204 -14.22 17.01 5.64
CA PRO A 204 -14.31 16.86 7.09
C PRO A 204 -15.08 15.60 7.46
N ARG A 205 -14.70 14.89 8.53
CA ARG A 205 -15.36 13.65 8.96
C ARG A 205 -16.90 13.74 9.01
N SER A 206 -17.44 14.91 9.40
CA SER A 206 -18.88 15.16 9.49
C SER A 206 -19.62 15.15 8.15
N SER A 207 -18.91 15.26 7.01
CA SER A 207 -19.52 15.16 5.68
C SER A 207 -19.82 13.73 5.24
N PHE A 208 -19.31 12.72 5.98
CA PHE A 208 -19.49 11.31 5.66
C PHE A 208 -20.53 10.69 6.60
N SER A 209 -21.79 10.69 6.18
CA SER A 209 -22.90 10.16 6.96
C SER A 209 -22.78 8.66 7.24
N GLU A 210 -22.19 7.92 6.31
CA GLU A 210 -21.92 6.48 6.38
C GLU A 210 -21.01 6.10 7.55
N LEU A 211 -20.22 7.04 8.08
CA LEU A 211 -19.38 6.81 9.25
C LEU A 211 -20.17 6.75 10.56
N LYS A 212 -21.44 7.17 10.59
CA LYS A 212 -22.27 7.15 11.82
C LYS A 212 -22.67 5.73 12.23
N ASP A 213 -22.84 4.85 11.25
CA ASP A 213 -23.33 3.49 11.49
C ASP A 213 -22.20 2.52 11.87
N HIS A 214 -20.93 2.94 11.75
CA HIS A 214 -19.72 2.20 12.13
C HIS A 214 -19.82 0.67 11.87
N PRO A 215 -20.10 0.21 10.64
CA PRO A 215 -20.46 -1.20 10.39
C PRO A 215 -19.30 -2.20 10.49
N ILE A 216 -18.23 -1.88 11.23
CA ILE A 216 -17.11 -2.79 11.47
C ILE A 216 -17.62 -3.91 12.39
N GLY A 217 -17.68 -5.13 11.86
CA GLY A 217 -18.15 -6.31 12.60
C GLY A 217 -19.15 -7.18 11.84
N LYS A 218 -19.61 -6.77 10.65
CA LYS A 218 -20.29 -7.68 9.73
C LYS A 218 -19.26 -8.60 9.04
N PRO A 219 -19.58 -9.88 8.79
CA PRO A 219 -18.66 -10.84 8.18
C PRO A 219 -18.01 -10.34 6.87
N ASP A 220 -18.75 -9.60 6.06
CA ASP A 220 -18.32 -9.21 4.71
C ASP A 220 -17.80 -7.77 4.59
N THR A 221 -17.68 -7.02 5.70
CA THR A 221 -17.35 -5.58 5.68
C THR A 221 -16.09 -5.27 4.86
N PHE A 222 -15.02 -6.05 5.06
CA PHE A 222 -13.75 -5.84 4.35
C PHE A 222 -13.84 -6.23 2.87
N VAL A 223 -14.67 -7.23 2.55
CA VAL A 223 -14.94 -7.64 1.16
C VAL A 223 -15.70 -6.52 0.44
N GLU A 224 -16.66 -5.88 1.11
CA GLU A 224 -17.41 -4.73 0.57
C GLU A 224 -16.47 -3.56 0.24
N TRP A 225 -15.61 -3.15 1.17
CA TRP A 225 -14.60 -2.10 0.91
C TRP A 225 -13.68 -2.42 -0.26
N ALA A 226 -13.17 -3.66 -0.32
CA ALA A 226 -12.30 -4.08 -1.41
C ALA A 226 -13.04 -4.12 -2.77
N LYS A 227 -14.35 -4.45 -2.78
CA LYS A 227 -15.19 -4.41 -3.98
C LYS A 227 -15.45 -2.99 -4.46
N GLU A 228 -15.57 -2.01 -3.57
CA GLU A 228 -15.66 -0.59 -3.95
C GLU A 228 -14.40 -0.15 -4.70
N SER A 229 -13.21 -0.50 -4.19
CA SER A 229 -11.93 -0.27 -4.87
C SER A 229 -11.81 -1.00 -6.21
N HIS A 230 -12.31 -2.24 -6.28
CA HIS A 230 -12.35 -2.98 -7.54
C HIS A 230 -13.27 -2.29 -8.56
N GLN A 231 -14.41 -1.74 -8.13
CA GLN A 231 -15.29 -0.98 -9.00
C GLN A 231 -14.61 0.28 -9.53
N ILE A 232 -13.82 0.98 -8.70
CA ILE A 232 -12.97 2.09 -9.15
C ILE A 232 -11.95 1.62 -10.20
N ALA A 233 -11.36 0.44 -10.02
CA ALA A 233 -10.44 -0.12 -11.01
C ALA A 233 -11.11 -0.31 -12.38
N VAL A 234 -12.33 -0.86 -12.39
CA VAL A 234 -13.14 -1.09 -13.59
C VAL A 234 -13.56 0.23 -14.25
N ASP A 235 -14.08 1.17 -13.47
CA ASP A 235 -14.73 2.37 -13.99
C ASP A 235 -13.74 3.48 -14.37
N TRP A 236 -12.55 3.48 -13.76
CA TRP A 236 -11.59 4.57 -13.89
C TRP A 236 -10.18 4.10 -14.20
N ALA A 237 -9.63 3.14 -13.45
CA ALA A 237 -8.20 2.83 -13.58
C ALA A 237 -7.82 2.14 -14.90
N TYR A 238 -8.67 1.21 -15.35
CA TYR A 238 -8.46 0.50 -16.61
C TYR A 238 -9.31 1.04 -17.77
N LYS A 239 -10.23 1.96 -17.48
CA LYS A 239 -11.10 2.55 -18.49
C LYS A 239 -10.34 3.61 -19.26
N ASP A 240 -10.23 3.43 -20.57
CA ASP A 240 -9.62 4.38 -21.51
C ASP A 240 -8.16 4.76 -21.17
N VAL A 241 -7.48 3.96 -20.34
CA VAL A 241 -6.08 4.16 -20.00
C VAL A 241 -5.21 3.87 -21.23
N GLN A 242 -4.37 4.83 -21.61
CA GLN A 242 -3.41 4.63 -22.69
C GLN A 242 -2.19 3.94 -22.14
N THR A 243 -2.03 2.66 -22.49
CA THR A 243 -0.82 1.91 -22.15
C THR A 243 0.29 2.16 -23.16
N VAL A 244 1.52 2.02 -22.69
CA VAL A 244 2.74 2.05 -23.51
C VAL A 244 3.43 0.69 -23.45
N ALA A 245 4.35 0.44 -24.37
CA ALA A 245 5.18 -0.76 -24.32
C ALA A 245 6.04 -0.77 -23.06
N ASP A 246 6.26 -1.97 -22.53
CA ASP A 246 7.26 -2.20 -21.48
C ASP A 246 8.63 -1.69 -21.97
N PRO A 247 9.27 -0.74 -21.25
CA PRO A 247 10.57 -0.19 -21.65
C PRO A 247 11.68 -1.25 -21.70
N ASP A 248 11.52 -2.36 -20.97
CA ASP A 248 12.50 -3.45 -20.85
C ASP A 248 12.08 -4.71 -21.62
N LYS A 249 11.05 -4.63 -22.48
CA LYS A 249 10.50 -5.78 -23.23
C LYS A 249 11.57 -6.60 -23.97
N ASP A 250 12.58 -5.93 -24.51
CA ASP A 250 13.66 -6.52 -25.29
C ASP A 250 14.99 -6.63 -24.49
N ALA A 251 14.96 -6.37 -23.18
CA ALA A 251 16.14 -6.48 -22.34
C ALA A 251 16.62 -7.93 -22.25
N ASP A 252 17.94 -8.13 -22.33
CA ASP A 252 18.57 -9.45 -22.17
C ASP A 252 18.27 -10.00 -20.77
N THR A 253 17.29 -10.91 -20.69
CA THR A 253 16.83 -11.53 -19.45
C THR A 253 17.94 -12.29 -18.73
N ALA A 254 18.94 -12.82 -19.44
CA ALA A 254 20.10 -13.45 -18.85
C ALA A 254 21.03 -12.42 -18.19
N LYS A 255 21.14 -11.21 -18.76
CA LYS A 255 21.86 -10.09 -18.15
C LYS A 255 21.12 -9.54 -16.93
N LEU A 256 19.81 -9.37 -17.00
CA LEU A 256 18.97 -8.97 -15.85
C LEU A 256 19.08 -9.97 -14.69
N THR A 257 18.94 -11.26 -14.98
CA THR A 257 19.06 -12.34 -13.98
C THR A 257 20.47 -12.37 -13.37
N ARG A 258 21.53 -12.26 -14.18
CA ARG A 258 22.91 -12.18 -13.68
C ARG A 258 23.13 -10.96 -12.79
N ASN A 259 22.61 -9.80 -13.17
CA ASN A 259 22.74 -8.58 -12.39
C ASN A 259 21.97 -8.67 -11.06
N MET A 260 20.77 -9.26 -11.05
CA MET A 260 20.02 -9.53 -9.81
C MET A 260 20.75 -10.53 -8.92
N MET A 261 21.31 -11.61 -9.47
CA MET A 261 22.09 -12.57 -8.69
C MET A 261 23.38 -11.95 -8.14
N ALA A 262 24.08 -11.12 -8.91
CA ALA A 262 25.26 -10.40 -8.45
C ALA A 262 24.91 -9.40 -7.33
N PHE A 263 23.75 -8.73 -7.40
CA PHE A 263 23.28 -7.89 -6.31
C PHE A 263 22.97 -8.70 -5.04
N ILE A 264 22.22 -9.80 -5.17
CA ILE A 264 21.80 -10.64 -4.04
C ILE A 264 23.00 -11.34 -3.38
N LEU A 265 23.96 -11.82 -4.16
CA LEU A 265 25.09 -12.61 -3.67
C LEU A 265 26.30 -11.76 -3.29
N GLU A 266 26.53 -10.65 -4.00
CA GLU A 266 27.79 -9.90 -3.92
C GLU A 266 27.58 -8.42 -3.57
N GLY A 267 26.33 -7.97 -3.41
CA GLY A 267 26.01 -6.57 -3.10
C GLY A 267 26.33 -5.59 -4.24
N ILE A 268 26.58 -6.09 -5.45
CA ILE A 268 26.92 -5.28 -6.62
C ILE A 268 25.62 -4.76 -7.24
N SER A 269 25.38 -3.46 -7.10
CA SER A 269 24.20 -2.78 -7.66
C SER A 269 24.06 -3.06 -9.17
N PRO A 270 22.85 -3.38 -9.68
CA PRO A 270 22.61 -3.58 -11.10
C PRO A 270 22.73 -2.29 -11.92
N VAL A 271 22.71 -1.13 -11.25
CA VAL A 271 23.03 0.17 -11.83
C VAL A 271 24.45 0.57 -11.43
N LYS A 272 25.31 0.83 -12.42
CA LYS A 272 26.72 1.21 -12.21
C LYS A 272 26.86 2.51 -11.41
N GLU A 273 25.85 3.37 -11.43
CA GLU A 273 25.78 4.63 -10.70
C GLU A 273 24.34 4.83 -10.22
N ALA A 274 24.17 5.13 -8.93
CA ALA A 274 22.91 5.68 -8.46
C ALA A 274 22.68 7.02 -9.19
N PRO A 275 21.46 7.33 -9.67
CA PRO A 275 21.18 8.66 -10.19
C PRO A 275 21.57 9.69 -9.13
N GLN A 276 22.33 10.72 -9.52
CA GLN A 276 22.69 11.78 -8.60
C GLN A 276 21.39 12.34 -7.99
N LEU A 277 21.34 12.38 -6.65
CA LEU A 277 20.29 13.10 -5.96
C LEU A 277 20.26 14.53 -6.51
N PRO A 278 19.08 15.10 -6.81
CA PRO A 278 19.02 16.50 -7.18
C PRO A 278 19.73 17.31 -6.10
N ALA A 279 20.62 18.21 -6.53
CA ALA A 279 21.37 19.06 -5.63
C ALA A 279 20.39 19.74 -4.65
N PRO A 280 20.73 19.84 -3.35
CA PRO A 280 19.89 20.59 -2.42
C PRO A 280 19.64 21.97 -2.99
N ASP A 281 18.37 22.37 -3.07
CA ASP A 281 17.94 23.70 -3.48
C ASP A 281 18.53 24.72 -2.49
N THR A 282 19.75 25.19 -2.76
CA THR A 282 20.42 26.26 -2.03
C THR A 282 19.91 27.64 -2.46
N GLY A 283 18.80 27.69 -3.22
CA GLY A 283 18.24 28.87 -3.83
C GLY A 283 16.98 29.40 -3.16
N ARG A 284 16.82 29.31 -1.83
CA ARG A 284 15.89 30.17 -1.09
C ARG A 284 16.57 30.80 0.11
N ASN A 285 17.18 31.95 -0.16
CA ASN A 285 17.50 32.93 0.87
C ASN A 285 16.20 33.28 1.61
N PHE A 286 16.15 32.95 2.89
CA PHE A 286 15.21 33.58 3.82
C PHE A 286 15.74 34.99 4.10
N SER A 287 15.16 35.98 3.40
CA SER A 287 15.00 37.34 3.91
C SER A 287 13.55 37.52 4.34
#